data_AF-A0A6G1QMU0-F1
#
_entry.id   AF-A0A6G1QMU0-F1
#
_cell.length_a   1.000
_cell.length_b   1.000
_cell.length_c   1.000
_cell.angle_alpha   90.00
_cell.angle_beta   90.00
_cell.angle_gamma   90.00
#
_symmetry.space_group_name_H-M   'P 1'
#
loop_
_entity.id
_entity.type
_entity.pdbx_description
1 polymer ?
#
loop_
_entity_poly.entity_id
_entity_poly.type
_entity_poly.pdbx_seq_one_letter_code
_entity_poly.pdbx_strand_id
1 'polypeptide(L)'
;MWKTLACGHWICVFTLAAVVIFLSSAASPFVSLPCCTSGNVKDFTPKEEIERCFHQAKRAGCKYSAYLIESTKEKWSCLKEDNQWITNKIKNGQLKCNPVYGKFKTELKALMKQLYNKQLQRN
;
A
#
# COMPACT_ATOMS: atom_id res chain seq x y z
N MET A 1 -17.50 46.45 26.96
CA MET A 1 -16.83 46.13 25.69
C MET A 1 -16.49 44.65 25.68
N TRP A 2 -17.33 43.84 25.04
CA TRP A 2 -17.05 42.42 24.78
C TRP A 2 -16.83 42.26 23.29
N LYS A 3 -15.94 41.31 22.92
CA LYS A 3 -15.64 40.73 21.60
C LYS A 3 -14.16 40.85 21.19
N THR A 4 -13.29 40.00 21.73
CA THR A 4 -11.98 39.72 21.12
C THR A 4 -11.41 38.33 21.46
N LEU A 5 -12.23 37.31 21.74
CA LEU A 5 -11.68 35.96 22.05
C LEU A 5 -12.23 34.81 21.19
N ALA A 6 -13.17 35.08 20.28
CA ALA A 6 -13.79 34.02 19.47
C ALA A 6 -13.08 33.72 18.14
N CYS A 7 -12.34 34.66 17.53
CA CYS A 7 -11.82 34.47 16.16
C CYS A 7 -10.63 33.49 16.06
N GLY A 8 -9.80 33.37 17.10
CA GLY A 8 -8.63 32.48 17.05
C GLY A 8 -8.98 30.99 17.11
N HIS A 9 -10.06 30.65 17.82
CA HIS A 9 -10.46 29.26 18.04
C HIS A 9 -10.95 28.59 16.74
N TRP A 10 -11.72 29.32 15.93
CA TRP A 10 -12.26 28.80 14.67
C TRP A 10 -11.17 28.60 13.61
N ILE A 11 -10.19 29.50 13.52
CA ILE A 11 -9.08 29.39 12.55
C ILE A 11 -8.20 28.16 12.83
N CYS A 12 -7.94 27.87 14.12
CA CYS A 12 -7.20 26.66 14.52
C CYS A 12 -7.97 25.38 14.18
N VAL A 13 -9.30 25.35 14.36
CA VAL A 13 -10.11 24.17 14.06
C VAL A 13 -10.15 23.89 12.55
N PHE A 14 -10.25 24.94 11.72
CA PHE A 14 -10.23 24.78 10.25
C PHE A 14 -8.89 24.30 9.70
N THR A 15 -7.76 24.78 10.24
CA THR A 15 -6.43 24.31 9.82
C THR A 15 -6.18 22.87 10.24
N LEU A 16 -6.64 22.45 11.43
CA LEU A 16 -6.52 21.06 11.88
C LEU A 16 -7.37 20.10 11.03
N ALA A 17 -8.59 20.49 10.66
CA ALA A 17 -9.45 19.70 9.77
C ALA A 17 -8.85 19.54 8.36
N ALA A 18 -8.27 20.59 7.79
CA ALA A 18 -7.62 20.52 6.49
C ALA A 18 -6.44 19.54 6.49
N VAL A 19 -5.60 19.56 7.53
CA VAL A 19 -4.46 18.63 7.66
C VAL A 19 -4.94 17.17 7.76
N VAL A 20 -6.03 16.90 8.48
CA VAL A 20 -6.61 15.54 8.57
C VAL A 20 -7.13 15.08 7.20
N ILE A 21 -7.76 15.95 6.42
CA ILE A 21 -8.27 15.64 5.07
C ILE A 21 -7.11 15.34 4.10
N PHE A 22 -6.02 16.12 4.15
CA PHE A 22 -4.82 15.86 3.34
C PHE A 22 -4.11 14.57 3.75
N LEU A 23 -4.11 14.21 5.03
CA LEU A 23 -3.58 12.92 5.51
C LEU A 23 -4.41 11.72 5.04
N SER A 24 -5.75 11.85 4.94
CA SER A 24 -6.59 10.80 4.35
C SER A 24 -6.40 10.62 2.84
N SER A 25 -5.98 11.67 2.13
CA SER A 25 -5.66 11.61 0.69
C SER A 25 -4.36 10.85 0.38
N ALA A 26 -3.48 10.68 1.37
CA ALA A 26 -2.25 9.90 1.24
C ALA A 26 -2.45 8.40 1.56
N ALA A 27 -3.68 7.97 1.79
CA ALA A 27 -4.02 6.56 1.82
C ALA A 27 -3.87 6.01 0.40
N SER A 28 -2.67 5.51 0.09
CA SER A 28 -2.46 4.59 -1.03
C SER A 28 -3.58 3.55 -0.97
N PRO A 29 -4.33 3.31 -2.06
CA PRO A 29 -5.45 2.38 -2.02
C PRO A 29 -4.92 1.07 -1.47
N PHE A 30 -5.48 0.63 -0.34
CA PHE A 30 -5.28 -0.71 0.18
C PHE A 30 -5.90 -1.65 -0.85
N VAL A 31 -5.17 -1.97 -1.92
CA VAL A 31 -5.58 -3.00 -2.85
C VAL A 31 -5.44 -4.29 -2.07
N SER A 32 -6.57 -4.76 -1.54
CA SER A 32 -6.66 -6.06 -0.87
C SER A 32 -6.49 -7.15 -1.91
N LEU A 33 -5.25 -7.38 -2.31
CA LEU A 33 -4.89 -8.37 -3.31
C LEU A 33 -5.02 -9.78 -2.73
N PRO A 34 -5.66 -10.72 -3.45
CA PRO A 34 -5.77 -12.10 -3.00
C PRO A 34 -4.38 -12.75 -2.89
N CYS A 35 -4.17 -13.62 -1.91
CA CYS A 35 -2.91 -14.36 -1.81
C CYS A 35 -2.75 -15.31 -3.00
N CYS A 36 -1.57 -15.32 -3.63
CA CYS A 36 -1.20 -16.42 -4.51
C CYS A 36 -0.99 -17.70 -3.69
N THR A 37 -1.62 -18.79 -4.14
CA THR A 37 -1.51 -20.15 -3.58
C THR A 37 -0.94 -21.10 -4.63
N SER A 38 -0.47 -22.29 -4.22
CA SER A 38 0.08 -23.30 -5.16
C SER A 38 -0.85 -23.65 -6.32
N GLY A 39 -2.17 -23.62 -6.12
CA GLY A 39 -3.14 -23.91 -7.19
C GLY A 39 -3.27 -22.81 -8.25
N ASN A 40 -2.89 -21.58 -7.90
CA ASN A 40 -3.06 -20.42 -8.78
C ASN A 40 -1.74 -19.86 -9.31
N VAL A 41 -0.61 -20.16 -8.67
CA VAL A 41 0.72 -19.82 -9.16
C VAL A 41 1.04 -20.68 -10.37
N LYS A 42 1.21 -20.03 -11.52
CA LYS A 42 1.50 -20.70 -12.79
C LYS A 42 2.83 -20.21 -13.34
N ASP A 43 3.48 -21.11 -14.07
CA ASP A 43 4.63 -20.79 -14.88
C ASP A 43 4.15 -20.56 -16.32
N PHE A 44 3.99 -19.30 -16.70
CA PHE A 44 3.55 -18.94 -18.04
C PHE A 44 4.14 -17.61 -18.49
N THR A 45 4.00 -17.30 -19.77
CA THR A 45 4.29 -15.97 -20.30
C THR A 45 2.97 -15.26 -20.57
N PRO A 46 2.67 -14.15 -19.89
CA PRO A 46 1.51 -13.32 -20.22
C PRO A 46 1.56 -12.93 -21.70
N LYS A 47 0.47 -13.21 -22.43
CA LYS A 47 0.31 -12.79 -23.83
C LYS A 47 -0.25 -11.37 -23.94
N GLU A 48 -0.81 -10.88 -22.85
CA GLU A 48 -1.48 -9.58 -22.76
C GLU A 48 -0.54 -8.55 -22.13
N GLU A 49 -0.81 -7.28 -22.42
CA GLU A 49 -0.11 -6.17 -21.79
C GLU A 49 -0.42 -6.14 -20.29
N ILE A 50 0.63 -5.92 -19.49
CA ILE A 50 0.53 -5.82 -18.04
C ILE A 50 0.29 -4.37 -17.67
N GLU A 51 -0.82 -4.11 -16.97
CA GLU A 51 -1.14 -2.80 -16.44
C GLU A 51 -0.51 -2.59 -15.06
N ARG A 52 -0.66 -3.57 -14.17
CA ARG A 52 -0.12 -3.51 -12.81
C ARG A 52 0.62 -4.79 -12.44
N CYS A 53 1.74 -4.63 -11.73
CA CYS A 53 2.51 -5.73 -11.18
C CYS A 53 2.79 -5.52 -9.69
N PHE A 54 2.62 -6.58 -8.91
CA PHE A 54 2.95 -6.61 -7.50
C PHE A 54 3.78 -7.82 -7.12
N HIS A 55 4.76 -7.64 -6.22
CA HIS A 55 5.53 -8.73 -5.63
C HIS A 55 4.95 -9.13 -4.28
N GLN A 56 4.58 -10.40 -4.16
CA GLN A 56 4.12 -11.01 -2.93
C GLN A 56 5.26 -11.81 -2.30
N ALA A 57 5.81 -11.34 -1.20
CA ALA A 57 6.74 -12.09 -0.38
C ALA A 57 6.01 -13.12 0.51
N LYS A 58 6.71 -14.21 0.86
CA LYS A 58 6.24 -15.21 1.83
C LYS A 58 6.01 -14.58 3.21
N ARG A 59 4.87 -14.89 3.85
CA ARG A 59 4.50 -14.37 5.18
C ARG A 59 3.38 -15.20 5.83
N ALA A 60 3.08 -14.90 7.10
CA ALA A 60 1.90 -15.41 7.79
C ALA A 60 0.62 -15.00 7.01
N GLY A 61 -0.08 -15.98 6.43
CA GLY A 61 -1.27 -15.78 5.60
C GLY A 61 -1.06 -16.01 4.10
N CYS A 62 0.09 -15.64 3.54
CA CYS A 62 0.46 -15.99 2.15
C CYS A 62 1.79 -16.74 2.13
N LYS A 63 1.75 -18.08 2.04
CA LYS A 63 2.96 -18.93 2.15
C LYS A 63 3.83 -18.97 0.89
N TYR A 64 3.32 -18.48 -0.24
CA TYR A 64 4.01 -18.53 -1.52
C TYR A 64 4.59 -17.17 -1.90
N SER A 65 5.82 -17.20 -2.42
CA SER A 65 6.43 -16.05 -3.06
C SER A 65 6.00 -16.06 -4.53
N ALA A 66 5.45 -14.96 -5.01
CA ALA A 66 4.88 -14.88 -6.35
C ALA A 66 4.78 -13.43 -6.84
N TYR A 67 4.60 -13.25 -8.14
CA TYR A 67 4.20 -11.97 -8.71
C TYR A 67 2.71 -12.00 -9.04
N LEU A 68 1.98 -10.98 -8.61
CA LEU A 68 0.62 -10.72 -9.04
C LEU A 68 0.65 -9.76 -10.21
N ILE A 69 0.02 -10.18 -11.30
CA ILE A 69 -0.01 -9.44 -12.55
C ILE A 69 -1.47 -9.18 -12.89
N GLU A 70 -1.79 -7.94 -13.18
CA GLU A 70 -3.07 -7.57 -13.77
C GLU A 70 -2.84 -7.21 -15.24
N SER A 71 -3.56 -7.90 -16.13
CA SER A 71 -3.57 -7.53 -17.54
C SER A 71 -4.57 -6.42 -17.82
N THR A 72 -4.46 -5.80 -18.99
CA THR A 72 -5.43 -4.80 -19.50
C THR A 72 -6.87 -5.30 -19.62
N LYS A 73 -7.11 -6.61 -19.48
CA LYS A 73 -8.45 -7.21 -19.37
C LYS A 73 -8.90 -7.38 -17.92
N GLU A 74 -8.27 -6.67 -16.99
CA GLU A 74 -8.56 -6.65 -15.55
C GLU A 74 -8.49 -8.05 -14.88
N LYS A 75 -7.71 -8.97 -15.46
CA LYS A 75 -7.56 -10.33 -14.92
C LYS A 75 -6.29 -10.47 -14.10
N TRP A 76 -6.48 -10.72 -12.80
CA TRP A 76 -5.39 -11.06 -11.89
C TRP A 76 -4.86 -12.47 -12.15
N SER A 77 -3.53 -12.56 -12.29
CA SER A 77 -2.82 -13.82 -12.46
C SER A 77 -1.61 -13.89 -11.53
N CYS A 78 -1.34 -15.09 -11.02
CA CYS A 78 -0.20 -15.36 -10.15
C CYS A 78 0.91 -16.02 -10.96
N LEU A 79 2.06 -15.36 -11.02
CA LEU A 79 3.27 -15.87 -11.64
C LEU A 79 4.23 -16.40 -10.59
N LYS A 80 4.93 -17.48 -10.91
CA LYS A 80 5.99 -18.01 -10.07
C LYS A 80 7.15 -16.99 -9.98
N GLU A 81 7.77 -16.87 -8.81
CA GLU A 81 8.85 -15.90 -8.58
C GLU A 81 10.11 -16.19 -9.42
N ASP A 82 10.40 -17.46 -9.68
CA ASP A 82 11.54 -17.93 -10.47
C ASP A 82 11.26 -17.97 -11.98
N ASN A 83 10.10 -17.49 -12.43
CA ASN A 83 9.78 -17.44 -13.86
C ASN A 83 10.78 -16.51 -14.58
N GLN A 84 11.44 -17.05 -15.61
CA GLN A 84 12.50 -16.34 -16.32
C GLN A 84 11.99 -15.12 -17.07
N TRP A 85 10.77 -15.18 -17.60
CA TRP A 85 10.17 -14.09 -18.36
C TRP A 85 10.01 -12.83 -17.50
N ILE A 86 9.40 -12.97 -16.30
CA ILE A 86 9.22 -11.81 -15.41
C ILE A 86 10.54 -11.30 -14.86
N THR A 87 11.45 -12.22 -14.52
CA THR A 87 12.77 -11.87 -14.01
C THR A 87 13.54 -11.03 -15.03
N ASN A 88 13.48 -11.42 -16.31
CA ASN A 88 14.13 -10.68 -17.40
C ASN A 88 13.45 -9.33 -17.63
N LYS A 89 12.11 -9.26 -17.60
CA LYS A 89 11.36 -8.01 -17.73
C LYS A 89 11.70 -7.00 -16.62
N ILE A 90 11.81 -7.47 -15.38
CA ILE A 90 12.20 -6.64 -14.24
C ILE A 90 13.66 -6.19 -14.35
N LYS A 91 14.59 -7.11 -14.64
CA LYS A 91 16.02 -6.79 -14.79
C LYS A 91 16.29 -5.79 -15.91
N ASN A 92 15.57 -5.90 -17.01
CA ASN A 92 15.69 -4.99 -18.15
C ASN A 92 14.91 -3.68 -17.96
N GLY A 93 14.31 -3.44 -16.79
CA GLY A 93 13.54 -2.23 -16.48
C GLY A 93 12.23 -2.09 -17.26
N GLN A 94 11.80 -3.13 -17.97
CA GLN A 94 10.58 -3.14 -18.78
C GLN A 94 9.30 -3.34 -17.95
N LEU A 95 9.44 -3.82 -16.70
CA LEU A 95 8.34 -4.01 -15.78
C LEU A 95 8.76 -3.63 -14.36
N LYS A 96 7.94 -2.81 -13.68
CA LYS A 96 8.12 -2.47 -12.26
C LYS A 96 7.04 -3.17 -11.43
N CYS A 97 7.47 -3.98 -10.47
CA CYS A 97 6.57 -4.69 -9.58
C CYS A 97 6.67 -4.11 -8.17
N ASN A 98 5.58 -3.53 -7.68
CA ASN A 98 5.53 -2.93 -6.35
C ASN A 98 5.30 -4.01 -5.28
N PRO A 99 5.86 -3.89 -4.07
CA PRO A 99 5.53 -4.85 -3.01
C PRO A 99 4.02 -4.76 -2.69
N VAL A 100 3.34 -5.91 -2.50
CA VAL A 100 1.93 -5.97 -2.07
C VAL A 100 1.71 -5.24 -0.73
N TYR A 101 2.79 -4.98 0.02
CA TYR A 101 2.80 -4.17 1.23
C TYR A 101 3.67 -2.93 1.04
N GLY A 102 3.06 -1.85 0.57
CA GLY A 102 3.64 -0.51 0.72
C GLY A 102 3.62 -0.10 2.19
N LYS A 103 4.81 0.14 2.76
CA LYS A 103 5.25 0.99 3.90
C LYS A 103 4.32 1.44 5.06
N PHE A 104 3.01 1.24 5.04
CA PHE A 104 2.08 1.78 6.04
C PHE A 104 2.15 1.10 7.41
N LYS A 105 2.55 -0.19 7.48
CA LYS A 105 2.57 -0.91 8.77
C LYS A 105 3.62 -0.37 9.74
N THR A 106 4.70 0.21 9.22
CA THR A 106 5.79 0.78 10.02
C THR A 106 5.45 2.20 10.46
N GLU A 107 4.89 3.02 9.56
CA GLU A 107 4.51 4.40 9.86
C GLU A 107 3.28 4.50 10.78
N LEU A 108 2.27 3.64 10.58
CA LEU A 108 1.12 3.58 11.47
C LEU A 108 1.52 3.09 12.87
N LYS A 109 2.45 2.13 12.97
CA LYS A 109 3.01 1.72 14.28
C LYS A 109 3.79 2.85 14.94
N ALA A 110 4.57 3.61 14.19
CA ALA A 110 5.32 4.76 14.71
C ALA A 110 4.37 5.86 15.20
N LEU A 111 3.34 6.20 14.42
CA LEU A 111 2.32 7.19 14.78
C LEU A 111 1.49 6.76 16.00
N MET A 112 1.04 5.49 16.04
CA MET A 112 0.34 4.94 17.20
C MET A 112 1.20 4.98 18.46
N LYS A 113 2.50 4.67 18.35
CA LYS A 113 3.45 4.75 19.47
C LYS A 113 3.68 6.19 19.93
N GLN A 114 3.76 7.15 19.00
CA GLN A 114 3.89 8.57 19.34
C GLN A 114 2.63 9.13 20.01
N LEU A 115 1.44 8.75 19.54
CA LEU A 115 0.17 9.15 20.14
C LEU A 115 -0.01 8.57 21.55
N TYR A 116 0.32 7.30 21.75
CA TYR A 116 0.27 6.66 23.06
C TYR A 116 1.20 7.34 24.07
N ASN A 117 2.45 7.60 23.69
CA ASN A 117 3.41 8.28 24.58
C ASN A 117 2.99 9.72 24.91
N LYS A 118 2.35 10.44 23.98
CA LYS A 118 1.82 11.80 24.23
C LYS A 118 0.62 11.80 25.19
N GLN A 119 -0.21 10.76 25.20
CA GLN A 119 -1.31 10.62 26.16
C GLN A 119 -0.78 10.29 27.56
N LEU A 120 0.26 9.46 27.66
CA LEU A 120 0.88 9.09 28.93
C LEU A 120 1.54 10.26 29.67
N GLN A 121 2.01 11.30 28.95
CA GLN A 121 2.59 12.52 29.54
C GLN A 121 1.57 13.61 29.88
N ARG A 122 0.28 13.40 29.59
CA ARG A 122 -0.81 14.32 29.97
C ARG A 122 -1.58 13.86 31.21
N ASN A 123 -1.33 12.65 31.68
CA ASN A 123 -1.76 12.15 32.99
C ASN A 123 -0.58 12.21 33.97
#